data_AF-A0A954RGL6-F1
#
_entry.id   AF-A0A954RGL6-F1
#
_cell.length_a   1.000
_cell.length_b   1.000
_cell.length_c   1.000
_cell.angle_alpha   90.00
_cell.angle_beta   90.00
_cell.angle_gamma   90.00
#
_symmetry.space_group_name_H-M   'P 1'
#
loop_
_entity.id
_entity.type
_entity.pdbx_description
1 polymer ?
#
loop_
_entity_poly.entity_id
_entity_poly.type
_entity_poly.pdbx_seq_one_letter_code
_entity_poly.pdbx_strand_id
1 'polypeptide(L)'
;MLDFTSAALTLVIMACGSAPGHAELLAGIDVSHWQGTINWNDVANSGIEFAFIKASEGTDFVDARFQYNISNSLTAGILSGAYHFARPDIDLADPLDAVREATHFADTIRPYYESGTHLRP
;
A
#
# COMPACT_ATOMS: atom_id res chain seq x y z
N MET A 1 38.75 10.15 -49.09
CA MET A 1 37.60 9.42 -49.65
C MET A 1 36.87 8.87 -48.43
N LEU A 2 35.73 9.44 -48.06
CA LEU A 2 34.96 9.02 -46.88
C LEU A 2 33.98 7.93 -47.34
N ASP A 3 34.08 6.71 -46.81
CA ASP A 3 33.04 5.70 -46.95
C ASP A 3 32.30 5.55 -45.61
N PHE A 4 31.01 5.89 -45.63
CA PHE A 4 30.09 5.59 -44.55
C PHE A 4 29.45 4.25 -44.87
N THR A 5 29.78 3.20 -44.10
CA THR A 5 29.07 1.92 -44.17
C THR A 5 28.48 1.54 -42.82
N SER A 6 27.16 1.81 -42.75
CA SER A 6 26.11 1.01 -42.11
C SER A 6 26.15 0.76 -40.61
N ALA A 7 25.30 1.50 -39.89
CA ALA A 7 24.82 1.14 -38.58
C ALA A 7 23.95 -0.13 -38.65
N ALA A 8 24.36 -1.20 -37.97
CA ALA A 8 23.50 -2.34 -37.70
C ALA A 8 22.58 -1.99 -36.53
N LEU A 9 21.32 -1.66 -36.85
CA LEU A 9 20.24 -1.55 -35.89
C LEU A 9 19.82 -2.97 -35.46
N THR A 10 20.29 -3.45 -34.32
CA THR A 10 19.75 -4.66 -33.71
C THR A 10 18.41 -4.32 -33.07
N LEU A 11 17.32 -4.60 -33.79
CA LEU A 11 15.98 -4.63 -33.23
C LEU A 11 15.85 -5.86 -32.33
N VAL A 12 15.95 -5.69 -31.01
CA VAL A 12 15.51 -6.71 -30.06
C VAL A 12 13.98 -6.69 -30.08
N ILE A 13 13.37 -7.59 -30.87
CA ILE A 13 11.96 -7.90 -30.73
C ILE A 13 11.81 -8.70 -29.44
N MET A 14 11.60 -8.01 -28.31
CA MET A 14 10.98 -8.64 -27.15
C MET A 14 9.60 -9.09 -27.60
N ALA A 15 9.44 -10.40 -27.80
CA ALA A 15 8.12 -10.98 -27.94
C ALA A 15 7.37 -10.75 -26.63
N CYS A 16 6.45 -9.78 -26.62
CA CYS A 16 5.43 -9.69 -25.60
C CYS A 16 4.52 -10.91 -25.77
N GLY A 17 4.89 -12.00 -25.10
CA GLY A 17 4.03 -13.15 -24.92
C GLY A 17 2.98 -12.81 -23.87
N SER A 18 1.98 -12.00 -24.22
CA SER A 18 0.76 -11.90 -23.41
C SER A 18 -0.06 -13.16 -23.65
N ALA A 19 0.17 -14.15 -22.78
CA ALA A 19 -0.73 -15.30 -22.66
C ALA A 19 -2.16 -14.81 -22.34
N PRO A 20 -3.21 -15.52 -22.79
CA PRO A 20 -4.59 -15.10 -22.58
C PRO A 20 -4.90 -14.93 -21.09
N GLY A 21 -5.46 -13.77 -20.76
CA GLY A 21 -5.70 -13.29 -19.40
C GLY A 21 -6.48 -14.29 -18.54
N HIS A 22 -5.79 -14.83 -17.54
CA HIS A 22 -6.32 -14.71 -16.19
C HIS A 22 -6.38 -13.21 -15.87
N ALA A 23 -7.38 -12.75 -15.12
CA ALA A 23 -7.21 -11.47 -14.44
C ALA A 23 -5.91 -11.61 -13.63
N GLU A 24 -4.87 -10.85 -13.98
CA GLU A 24 -3.63 -10.79 -13.21
C GLU A 24 -4.04 -10.30 -11.81
N LEU A 25 -4.13 -11.24 -10.87
CA LEU A 25 -4.47 -10.93 -9.50
C LEU A 25 -3.25 -10.24 -8.91
N LEU A 26 -3.39 -8.94 -8.64
CA LEU A 26 -2.36 -8.18 -7.95
C LEU A 26 -2.06 -8.88 -6.61
N ALA A 27 -0.80 -9.08 -6.31
CA ALA A 27 -0.40 -9.65 -5.02
C ALA A 27 -0.34 -8.53 -3.96
N GLY A 28 -0.94 -8.77 -2.80
CA GLY A 28 -0.95 -7.79 -1.72
C GLY A 28 -0.89 -8.41 -0.33
N ILE A 29 -0.56 -7.57 0.65
CA ILE A 29 -0.45 -7.94 2.06
C ILE A 29 -1.24 -7.00 2.96
N ASP A 30 -1.63 -7.47 4.14
CA ASP A 30 -2.06 -6.60 5.24
C ASP A 30 -1.05 -6.66 6.39
N VAL A 31 -0.75 -5.50 6.99
CA VAL A 31 0.25 -5.40 8.05
C VAL A 31 -0.16 -4.42 9.15
N SER A 32 0.45 -4.60 10.32
CA SER A 32 0.28 -3.78 11.51
C SER A 32 1.58 -3.76 12.32
N HIS A 33 1.54 -3.25 13.56
CA HIS A 33 2.66 -3.38 14.49
C HIS A 33 3.10 -4.83 14.77
N TRP A 34 2.24 -5.83 14.56
CA TRP A 34 2.54 -7.24 14.84
C TRP A 34 3.68 -7.81 13.98
N GLN A 35 3.93 -7.25 12.80
CA GLN A 35 5.05 -7.64 11.94
C GLN A 35 6.40 -7.04 12.39
N GLY A 36 6.42 -6.15 13.38
CA GLY A 36 7.64 -5.47 13.81
C GLY A 36 8.15 -4.46 12.78
N THR A 37 9.46 -4.48 12.50
CA THR A 37 10.07 -3.62 11.47
C THR A 37 10.14 -4.40 10.15
N ILE A 38 9.48 -3.89 9.11
CA ILE A 38 9.43 -4.50 7.77
C ILE A 38 10.49 -3.86 6.87
N ASN A 39 11.26 -4.68 6.14
CA ASN A 39 12.07 -4.20 5.01
C ASN A 39 11.20 -4.14 3.75
N TRP A 40 10.71 -2.96 3.42
CA TRP A 40 9.77 -2.77 2.31
C TRP A 40 10.38 -3.00 0.92
N ASN A 41 11.70 -2.88 0.76
CA ASN A 41 12.36 -3.23 -0.49
C ASN A 41 12.35 -4.75 -0.71
N ASP A 42 12.55 -5.55 0.34
CA ASP A 42 12.47 -7.01 0.24
C ASP A 42 11.04 -7.47 -0.09
N VAL A 43 10.04 -6.79 0.49
CA VAL A 43 8.63 -7.01 0.18
C VAL A 43 8.34 -6.71 -1.31
N ALA A 44 8.78 -5.56 -1.82
CA ALA A 44 8.62 -5.20 -3.22
C ALA A 44 9.31 -6.22 -4.15
N ASN A 45 10.55 -6.60 -3.83
CA ASN A 45 11.33 -7.60 -4.57
C ASN A 45 10.70 -9.00 -4.56
N SER A 46 9.84 -9.29 -3.58
CA SER A 46 9.08 -10.54 -3.51
C SER A 46 7.85 -10.58 -4.43
N GLY A 47 7.54 -9.48 -5.12
CA GLY A 47 6.41 -9.37 -6.05
C GLY A 47 5.12 -8.85 -5.42
N ILE A 48 5.18 -8.25 -4.23
CA ILE A 48 4.02 -7.59 -3.62
C ILE A 48 3.83 -6.21 -4.25
N GLU A 49 2.60 -5.93 -4.68
CA GLU A 49 2.25 -4.74 -5.46
C GLU A 49 1.39 -3.75 -4.67
N PHE A 50 0.62 -4.23 -3.69
CA PHE A 50 -0.14 -3.37 -2.78
C PHE A 50 -0.11 -3.83 -1.32
N ALA A 51 -0.39 -2.90 -0.40
CA ALA A 51 -0.49 -3.18 1.02
C ALA A 51 -1.62 -2.40 1.70
N PHE A 52 -2.33 -3.04 2.62
CA PHE A 52 -3.20 -2.37 3.59
C PHE A 52 -2.53 -2.35 4.97
N ILE A 53 -2.45 -1.18 5.58
CA ILE A 53 -1.64 -0.95 6.77
C ILE A 53 -2.55 -0.45 7.88
N LYS A 54 -2.52 -1.11 9.05
CA LYS A 54 -3.34 -0.69 10.20
C LYS A 54 -2.97 0.73 10.60
N ALA A 55 -3.95 1.61 10.66
CA ALA A 55 -3.81 2.97 11.14
C ALA A 55 -4.27 3.09 12.60
N SER A 56 -5.46 2.57 12.90
CA SER A 56 -6.09 2.73 14.21
C SER A 56 -6.96 1.55 14.61
N GLU A 57 -7.34 1.49 15.88
CA GLU A 57 -8.26 0.54 16.47
C GLU A 57 -9.16 1.25 17.47
N GLY A 58 -10.47 0.95 17.46
CA GLY A 58 -11.42 1.59 18.38
C GLY A 58 -11.41 3.12 18.30
N THR A 59 -11.59 3.78 19.43
CA THR A 59 -11.77 5.23 19.47
C THR A 59 -10.51 6.02 19.81
N ASP A 60 -9.40 5.36 20.19
CA ASP A 60 -8.20 6.02 20.70
C ASP A 60 -6.86 5.41 20.26
N PHE A 61 -6.81 4.14 19.88
CA PHE A 61 -5.56 3.47 19.55
C PHE A 61 -5.06 3.86 18.15
N VAL A 62 -3.79 4.25 18.05
CA VAL A 62 -3.07 4.46 16.79
C VAL A 62 -1.94 3.43 16.71
N ASP A 63 -1.85 2.73 15.58
CA ASP A 63 -0.82 1.71 15.38
C ASP A 63 0.57 2.36 15.31
N ALA A 64 1.44 1.95 16.23
CA ALA A 64 2.78 2.54 16.39
C ALA A 64 3.69 2.37 15.16
N ARG A 65 3.35 1.46 14.23
CA ARG A 65 4.09 1.25 12.98
C ARG A 65 3.44 1.88 11.76
N PHE A 66 2.25 2.46 11.88
CA PHE A 66 1.52 3.02 10.72
C PHE A 66 2.35 4.00 9.89
N GLN A 67 2.89 5.05 10.53
CA GLN A 67 3.68 6.08 9.84
C GLN A 67 4.92 5.50 9.13
N TYR A 68 5.63 4.60 9.81
CA TYR A 68 6.79 3.92 9.23
C TYR A 68 6.38 3.08 8.03
N ASN A 69 5.37 2.23 8.20
CA ASN A 69 4.92 1.29 7.18
C ASN A 69 4.40 2.02 5.95
N ILE A 70 3.50 3.00 6.11
CA ILE A 70 2.88 3.72 5.00
C ILE A 70 3.89 4.54 4.18
N SER A 71 4.88 5.16 4.85
CA SER A 71 5.88 5.99 4.15
C SER A 71 6.90 5.13 3.39
N ASN A 72 7.36 4.04 4.01
CA ASN A 72 8.40 3.19 3.44
C ASN A 72 7.85 2.25 2.35
N SER A 73 6.59 1.79 2.45
CA SER A 73 5.96 1.00 1.41
C SER A 73 5.78 1.79 0.12
N LEU A 74 5.30 3.04 0.21
CA LEU A 74 5.21 3.94 -0.94
C LEU A 74 6.59 4.24 -1.56
N THR A 75 7.60 4.48 -0.71
CA THR A 75 8.98 4.71 -1.19
C THR A 75 9.54 3.49 -1.93
N ALA A 76 9.16 2.28 -1.51
CA ALA A 76 9.51 1.02 -2.18
C ALA A 76 8.67 0.73 -3.45
N GLY A 77 7.74 1.61 -3.82
CA GLY A 77 6.90 1.47 -5.02
C GLY A 77 5.64 0.62 -4.83
N ILE A 78 5.25 0.31 -3.59
CA ILE A 78 4.06 -0.50 -3.28
C ILE A 78 2.86 0.42 -3.05
N LEU A 79 1.76 0.19 -3.78
CA LEU A 79 0.51 0.93 -3.61
C LEU A 79 -0.06 0.66 -2.21
N SER A 80 -0.16 1.70 -1.38
CA SER A 80 -0.46 1.48 0.04
C SER A 80 -1.68 2.26 0.52
N GLY A 81 -2.54 1.58 1.27
CA GLY A 81 -3.73 2.12 1.91
C GLY A 81 -3.72 1.88 3.42
N ALA A 82 -4.64 2.54 4.12
CA ALA A 82 -4.80 2.42 5.56
C ALA A 82 -6.08 1.68 5.91
N TYR A 83 -6.11 0.97 7.05
CA TYR A 83 -7.34 0.37 7.58
C TYR A 83 -7.56 0.67 9.07
N HIS A 84 -8.81 0.56 9.49
CA HIS A 84 -9.24 0.66 10.88
C HIS A 84 -9.69 -0.70 11.42
N PHE A 85 -9.27 -1.06 12.63
CA PHE A 85 -9.78 -2.25 13.32
C PHE A 85 -10.94 -1.83 14.23
N ALA A 86 -12.16 -2.10 13.80
CA ALA A 86 -13.36 -1.73 14.55
C ALA A 86 -13.52 -2.55 15.84
N ARG A 87 -14.00 -1.92 16.91
CA ARG A 87 -14.23 -2.53 18.23
C ARG A 87 -15.67 -2.32 18.71
N PRO A 88 -16.67 -2.88 17.99
CA PRO A 88 -18.08 -2.80 18.38
C PRO A 88 -18.39 -3.55 19.68
N ASP A 89 -17.41 -4.26 20.24
CA ASP A 89 -17.48 -5.04 21.48
C ASP A 89 -17.06 -4.28 22.74
N ILE A 90 -16.50 -3.07 22.61
CA ILE A 90 -15.97 -2.31 23.77
C ILE A 90 -17.05 -1.49 24.47
N ASP A 91 -17.79 -0.66 23.74
CA ASP A 91 -18.81 0.24 24.33
C ASP A 91 -20.20 0.02 23.72
N LEU A 92 -20.82 -1.10 24.11
CA LEU A 92 -22.16 -1.49 23.66
C LEU A 92 -23.27 -0.51 24.05
N ALA A 93 -23.00 0.40 25.01
CA ALA A 93 -23.97 1.37 25.49
C ALA A 93 -23.92 2.69 24.71
N ASP A 94 -22.87 2.91 23.92
CA ASP A 94 -22.66 4.14 23.17
C ASP A 94 -23.23 4.05 21.75
N PRO A 95 -24.36 4.71 21.44
CA PRO A 95 -24.95 4.67 20.11
C PRO A 95 -24.12 5.43 19.06
N LEU A 96 -23.09 6.18 19.47
CA LEU A 96 -22.21 6.94 18.58
C LEU A 96 -20.82 6.30 18.43
N ASP A 97 -20.59 5.11 18.97
CA ASP A 97 -19.30 4.42 18.95
C ASP A 97 -18.74 4.32 17.52
N ALA A 98 -19.53 3.80 16.57
CA ALA A 98 -19.13 3.71 15.16
C ALA A 98 -18.76 5.07 14.53
N VAL A 99 -19.42 6.17 14.93
CA VAL A 99 -19.11 7.52 14.44
C VAL A 99 -17.79 8.00 15.04
N ARG A 100 -17.53 7.70 16.32
CA ARG A 100 -16.27 8.05 16.99
C ARG A 100 -15.10 7.27 16.39
N GLU A 101 -15.25 5.97 16.16
CA GLU A 101 -14.25 5.14 15.47
C GLU A 101 -13.94 5.67 14.06
N ALA A 102 -14.97 5.98 13.27
CA ALA A 102 -14.79 6.54 11.93
C ALA A 102 -14.10 7.90 11.95
N THR A 103 -14.43 8.76 12.92
CA THR A 103 -13.78 10.07 13.10
C THR A 103 -12.31 9.90 13.47
N HIS A 104 -12.01 9.01 14.42
CA HIS A 104 -10.65 8.69 14.85
C HIS A 104 -9.80 8.16 13.69
N PHE A 105 -10.35 7.25 12.87
CA PHE A 105 -9.68 6.79 11.66
C PHE A 105 -9.40 7.93 10.68
N ALA A 106 -10.40 8.75 10.35
CA ALA A 106 -10.26 9.87 9.42
C ALA A 106 -9.21 10.88 9.89
N ASP A 107 -9.21 11.22 11.18
CA ASP A 107 -8.21 12.11 11.79
C ASP A 107 -6.80 11.53 11.73
N THR A 108 -6.66 10.22 11.99
CA THR A 108 -5.37 9.51 11.97
C THR A 108 -4.74 9.51 10.58
N ILE A 109 -5.54 9.28 9.53
CA ILE A 109 -5.02 9.14 8.16
C ILE A 109 -5.00 10.44 7.35
N ARG A 110 -5.64 11.51 7.84
CA ARG A 110 -5.75 12.81 7.15
C ARG A 110 -4.43 13.31 6.53
N PRO A 111 -3.28 13.28 7.24
CA PRO A 111 -2.01 13.76 6.67
C PRO A 111 -1.55 12.99 5.42
N TYR A 112 -1.90 11.70 5.33
CA TYR A 112 -1.51 10.82 4.22
C TYR A 112 -2.48 10.96 3.05
N TYR A 113 -3.77 11.12 3.35
CA TYR A 113 -4.81 11.33 2.35
C TYR A 113 -4.66 12.64 1.57
N GLU A 114 -4.36 13.75 2.26
CA GLU A 114 -4.24 15.08 1.64
C GLU A 114 -3.06 15.19 0.66
N SER A 115 -2.06 14.32 0.81
CA SER A 115 -0.88 14.29 -0.07
C SER A 115 -1.12 13.65 -1.45
N GLY A 116 -2.21 12.87 -1.62
CA GLY A 116 -2.59 12.26 -2.90
C GLY A 116 -1.74 11.07 -3.36
N THR A 117 -0.83 10.54 -2.53
CA THR A 117 0.08 9.45 -2.87
C THR A 117 -0.37 8.05 -2.42
N HIS A 118 -1.55 7.95 -1.78
CA HIS A 118 -2.03 6.74 -1.10
C HIS A 118 -3.34 6.20 -1.71
N LEU A 119 -3.59 4.90 -1.55
CA LEU A 119 -4.89 4.31 -1.88
C LEU A 119 -5.97 4.91 -0.98
N ARG A 120 -7.04 5.41 -1.60
CA ARG A 120 -8.18 5.97 -0.87
C ARG A 120 -9.03 4.84 -0.27
N PRO A 121 -9.47 4.97 0.99
CA PRO A 121 -10.41 4.04 1.60
C PRO A 121 -11.76 4.02 0.88
#